data_AF-A0A3C1HVD5-F1
#
_entry.id   AF-A0A3C1HVD5-F1
#
_cell.length_a   1.000
_cell.length_b   1.000
_cell.length_c   1.000
_cell.angle_alpha   90.00
_cell.angle_beta   90.00
_cell.angle_gamma   90.00
#
_symmetry.space_group_name_H-M   'P 1'
#
loop_
_entity.id
_entity.type
_entity.pdbx_description
1 polymer ?
#
loop_
_entity_poly.entity_id
_entity_poly.type
_entity_poly.pdbx_seq_one_letter_code
_entity_poly.pdbx_strand_id
1 'polypeptide(L)'
;SYISYECRNIYGHLDMQKSGDDFFADSKNDISKIVHKSDQDIVLAFIDRDHIISTLKDKKSCSTEYRIMAFKKTHYVRMTVRKAADGKHYIFGIENIDNEVKKEKQHLKELNTEKELARRDELTGVKNKTAYNELEKSVQANIDNGMDYLPFGLVVCDANNLKKINDTEGHVAGDEYIKKSAMLLCDTFVHSPVFRFGGDEFVVFLRGNDYINRKMLMEALHSQIKSNLKSGAGPILASGMAEYTPETDTLFSEIFARADKEMYKNKRKLKKEESSLR
;
A
#
# COMPACT_ATOMS: atom_id res chain seq x y z
N SER A 1 -38.49 -17.44 29.15
CA SER A 1 -37.94 -18.70 28.65
C SER A 1 -37.54 -18.58 27.19
N TYR A 2 -36.55 -19.35 26.76
CA TYR A 2 -36.10 -19.43 25.36
C TYR A 2 -35.79 -20.88 24.98
N ILE A 3 -35.76 -21.14 23.67
CA ILE A 3 -35.38 -22.42 23.08
C ILE A 3 -34.42 -22.12 21.92
N SER A 4 -33.27 -22.77 21.89
CA SER A 4 -32.31 -22.65 20.79
C SER A 4 -32.44 -23.79 19.79
N TYR A 5 -32.17 -23.50 18.51
CA TYR A 5 -32.19 -24.46 17.42
C TYR A 5 -30.87 -24.35 16.65
N GLU A 6 -30.12 -25.44 16.58
CA GLU A 6 -28.84 -25.51 15.87
C GLU A 6 -29.02 -26.26 14.55
N CYS A 7 -28.85 -25.56 13.43
CA CYS A 7 -29.05 -26.15 12.10
C CYS A 7 -27.83 -26.98 11.65
N ARG A 8 -26.63 -26.69 12.20
CA ARG A 8 -25.38 -27.44 11.98
C ARG A 8 -24.46 -27.28 13.19
N ASN A 9 -23.77 -28.34 13.60
CA ASN A 9 -22.80 -28.33 14.71
C ASN A 9 -21.43 -27.73 14.27
N ILE A 10 -21.47 -26.54 13.66
CA ILE A 10 -20.31 -25.94 12.95
C ILE A 10 -19.19 -25.50 13.91
N TYR A 11 -19.52 -25.32 15.19
CA TYR A 11 -18.61 -24.86 16.24
C TYR A 11 -18.34 -25.92 17.33
N GLY A 12 -18.78 -27.16 17.11
CA GLY A 12 -18.73 -28.23 18.11
C GLY A 12 -19.71 -28.00 19.27
N HIS A 13 -19.57 -28.81 20.33
CA HIS A 13 -20.20 -28.55 21.62
C HIS A 13 -19.61 -27.27 22.24
N LEU A 14 -20.00 -26.10 21.73
CA LEU A 14 -20.05 -24.90 22.55
C LEU A 14 -21.02 -25.24 23.67
N ASP A 15 -20.55 -25.30 24.89
CA ASP A 15 -21.30 -25.73 26.09
C ASP A 15 -22.33 -24.66 26.47
N MET A 16 -23.24 -24.39 25.55
CA MET A 16 -24.28 -23.36 25.59
C MET A 16 -25.60 -24.00 26.00
N GLN A 17 -26.34 -23.31 26.85
CA GLN A 17 -27.66 -23.78 27.27
C GLN A 17 -28.64 -23.78 26.08
N LYS A 18 -29.31 -24.92 25.88
CA LYS A 18 -30.26 -25.11 24.76
C LYS A 18 -31.67 -24.58 25.05
N SER A 19 -31.95 -24.33 26.32
CA SER A 19 -33.17 -23.71 26.81
C SER A 19 -32.92 -23.19 28.23
N GLY A 20 -33.57 -22.10 28.60
CA GLY A 20 -33.48 -21.53 29.94
C GLY A 20 -34.58 -20.51 30.17
N ASP A 21 -34.63 -19.96 31.37
CA ASP A 21 -35.68 -19.01 31.77
C ASP A 21 -35.31 -17.56 31.42
N ASP A 22 -34.02 -17.21 31.44
CA ASP A 22 -33.50 -15.87 31.15
C ASP A 22 -32.35 -15.87 30.12
N PHE A 23 -32.75 -15.75 28.86
CA PHE A 23 -31.84 -15.66 27.71
C PHE A 23 -30.75 -14.60 27.87
N PHE A 24 -31.06 -13.46 28.48
CA PHE A 24 -30.14 -12.32 28.57
C PHE A 24 -29.06 -12.55 29.62
N ALA A 25 -29.41 -13.15 30.75
CA ALA A 25 -28.45 -13.53 31.78
C ALA A 25 -27.52 -14.64 31.30
N ASP A 26 -28.08 -15.67 30.65
CA ASP A 26 -27.32 -16.81 30.13
C ASP A 26 -26.35 -16.36 29.02
N SER A 27 -26.82 -15.52 28.09
CA SER A 27 -26.00 -15.00 26.98
C SER A 27 -24.81 -14.18 27.47
N LYS A 28 -24.94 -13.42 28.56
CA LYS A 28 -23.82 -12.65 29.14
C LYS A 28 -22.67 -13.56 29.58
N ASN A 29 -23.01 -14.70 30.20
CA ASN A 29 -22.01 -15.68 30.62
C ASN A 29 -21.32 -16.32 29.41
N ASP A 30 -22.10 -16.67 28.38
CA ASP A 30 -21.56 -17.30 27.17
C ASP A 30 -20.65 -16.34 26.38
N ILE A 31 -21.02 -15.06 26.26
CA ILE A 31 -20.20 -14.03 25.61
C ILE A 31 -18.79 -13.97 26.19
N SER A 32 -18.67 -14.00 27.52
CA SER A 32 -17.36 -13.95 28.19
C SER A 32 -16.46 -15.14 27.85
N LYS A 33 -17.04 -16.29 27.49
CA LYS A 33 -16.35 -17.54 27.17
C LYS A 33 -16.00 -17.66 25.68
N ILE A 34 -16.92 -17.27 24.80
CA ILE A 34 -16.83 -17.59 23.36
C ILE A 34 -16.48 -16.38 22.49
N VAL A 35 -16.82 -15.15 22.89
CA VAL A 35 -16.58 -13.95 22.08
C VAL A 35 -15.16 -13.45 22.29
N HIS A 36 -14.51 -13.04 21.20
CA HIS A 36 -13.18 -12.44 21.24
C HIS A 36 -13.17 -11.21 22.15
N LYS A 37 -12.16 -11.09 23.02
CA LYS A 37 -12.11 -10.08 24.09
C LYS A 37 -12.44 -8.65 23.66
N SER A 38 -11.92 -8.21 22.51
CA SER A 38 -12.15 -6.86 21.98
C SER A 38 -13.58 -6.60 21.48
N ASP A 39 -14.36 -7.65 21.25
CA ASP A 39 -15.70 -7.53 20.66
C ASP A 39 -16.78 -7.72 21.75
N GLN A 40 -16.40 -8.16 22.96
CA GLN A 40 -17.32 -8.46 24.06
C GLN A 40 -18.21 -7.27 24.43
N ASP A 41 -17.64 -6.07 24.58
CA ASP A 41 -18.40 -4.87 24.96
C ASP A 41 -19.45 -4.50 23.91
N ILE A 42 -19.11 -4.63 22.63
CA ILE A 42 -20.01 -4.34 21.51
C ILE A 42 -21.14 -5.36 21.46
N VAL A 43 -20.85 -6.66 21.66
CA VAL A 43 -21.88 -7.70 21.69
C VAL A 43 -22.78 -7.52 22.91
N LEU A 44 -22.23 -7.24 24.10
CA LEU A 44 -23.00 -7.00 25.32
C LEU A 44 -23.95 -5.81 25.18
N ALA A 45 -23.50 -4.72 24.58
CA ALA A 45 -24.34 -3.56 24.29
C ALA A 45 -25.44 -3.90 23.26
N PHE A 46 -25.12 -4.71 22.25
CA PHE A 46 -26.08 -5.13 21.23
C PHE A 46 -27.17 -6.06 21.77
N ILE A 47 -26.83 -6.99 22.66
CA ILE A 47 -27.79 -7.94 23.25
C ILE A 47 -28.58 -7.36 24.43
N ASP A 48 -28.38 -6.09 24.77
CA ASP A 48 -29.16 -5.44 25.82
C ASP A 48 -30.66 -5.41 25.46
N ARG A 49 -31.51 -5.74 26.44
CA ARG A 49 -32.95 -5.90 26.23
C ARG A 49 -33.59 -4.59 25.75
N ASP A 50 -33.30 -3.50 26.44
CA ASP A 50 -33.92 -2.20 26.14
C ASP A 50 -33.38 -1.65 24.82
N HIS A 51 -32.10 -1.88 24.54
CA HIS A 51 -31.49 -1.57 23.25
C HIS A 51 -32.19 -2.29 22.08
N ILE A 52 -32.43 -3.60 22.19
CA ILE A 52 -33.11 -4.39 21.15
C ILE A 52 -34.56 -3.91 20.98
N ILE A 53 -35.31 -3.76 22.06
CA ILE A 53 -36.72 -3.34 22.03
C ILE A 53 -36.82 -1.96 21.38
N SER A 54 -35.96 -1.02 21.76
CA SER A 54 -35.92 0.32 21.18
C SER A 54 -35.60 0.28 19.70
N THR A 55 -34.54 -0.43 19.29
CA THR A 55 -34.06 -0.48 17.91
C THR A 55 -35.08 -1.14 16.96
N LEU A 56 -35.80 -2.16 17.43
CA LEU A 56 -36.79 -2.89 16.63
C LEU A 56 -38.19 -2.25 16.63
N LYS A 57 -38.39 -1.10 17.28
CA LYS A 57 -39.62 -0.30 17.10
C LYS A 57 -39.71 0.27 15.69
N ASP A 58 -38.58 0.76 15.18
CA ASP A 58 -38.50 1.48 13.90
C ASP A 58 -37.87 0.65 12.77
N LYS A 59 -37.29 -0.52 13.09
CA LYS A 59 -36.59 -1.39 12.14
C LYS A 59 -37.12 -2.83 12.18
N LYS A 60 -37.16 -3.48 11.01
CA LYS A 60 -37.59 -4.89 10.87
C LYS A 60 -36.58 -5.88 11.48
N SER A 61 -35.30 -5.54 11.50
CA SER A 61 -34.22 -6.33 12.07
C SER A 61 -33.02 -5.43 12.44
N CYS A 62 -32.18 -5.92 13.35
CA CYS A 62 -30.86 -5.36 13.62
C CYS A 62 -29.82 -6.49 13.61
N SER A 63 -28.57 -6.16 13.31
CA SER A 63 -27.49 -7.14 13.22
C SER A 63 -26.17 -6.58 13.74
N THR A 64 -25.33 -7.45 14.26
CA THR A 64 -23.94 -7.15 14.64
C THR A 64 -23.02 -8.27 14.19
N GLU A 65 -21.81 -7.91 13.78
CA GLU A 65 -20.76 -8.85 13.39
C GLU A 65 -19.65 -8.85 14.43
N TYR A 66 -19.20 -10.02 14.84
CA TYR A 66 -18.18 -10.17 15.88
C TYR A 66 -17.41 -11.46 15.69
N ARG A 67 -16.29 -11.55 16.41
CA ARG A 67 -15.44 -12.73 16.40
C ARG A 67 -15.77 -13.64 17.57
N ILE A 68 -15.83 -14.93 17.29
CA ILE A 68 -15.85 -15.98 18.32
C ILE A 68 -14.58 -16.82 18.26
N MET A 69 -14.22 -17.39 19.40
CA MET A 69 -13.11 -18.32 19.57
C MET A 69 -13.66 -19.73 19.68
N ALA A 70 -13.51 -20.54 18.63
CA ALA A 70 -13.88 -21.95 18.61
C ALA A 70 -12.71 -22.79 18.09
N PHE A 71 -12.46 -23.96 18.68
CA PHE A 71 -11.34 -24.86 18.29
C PHE A 71 -9.97 -24.16 18.19
N LYS A 72 -9.68 -23.20 19.08
CA LYS A 72 -8.46 -22.37 19.06
C LYS A 72 -8.27 -21.54 17.77
N LYS A 73 -9.34 -21.33 17.00
CA LYS A 73 -9.37 -20.45 15.83
C LYS A 73 -10.41 -19.36 16.01
N THR A 74 -10.19 -18.24 15.35
CA THR A 74 -11.13 -17.14 15.29
C THR A 74 -12.09 -17.38 14.13
N HIS A 75 -13.39 -17.31 14.42
CA HIS A 75 -14.45 -17.35 13.43
C HIS A 75 -15.24 -16.04 13.46
N TYR A 76 -15.65 -15.57 12.30
CA TYR A 76 -16.50 -14.40 12.15
C TYR A 76 -17.95 -14.84 12.09
N VAL A 77 -18.78 -14.21 12.91
CA VAL A 77 -20.21 -14.51 12.97
C VAL A 77 -21.02 -13.23 12.90
N ARG A 78 -22.21 -13.34 12.31
CA ARG A 78 -23.22 -12.29 12.31
C ARG A 78 -24.37 -12.74 13.20
N MET A 79 -24.68 -11.97 14.24
CA MET A 79 -25.92 -12.11 14.99
C MET A 79 -26.96 -11.16 14.41
N THR A 80 -28.13 -11.69 14.08
CA THR A 80 -29.28 -10.96 13.57
C THR A 80 -30.45 -11.15 14.51
N VAL A 81 -31.07 -10.07 14.95
CA VAL A 81 -32.26 -10.07 15.79
C VAL A 81 -33.44 -9.50 15.02
N ARG A 82 -34.57 -10.20 15.07
CA ARG A 82 -35.82 -9.78 14.42
C ARG A 82 -37.02 -10.10 15.29
N LYS A 83 -38.08 -9.30 15.17
CA LYS A 83 -39.35 -9.55 15.85
C LYS A 83 -40.13 -10.65 15.12
N ALA A 84 -40.68 -11.60 15.87
CA ALA A 84 -41.52 -12.66 15.32
C ALA A 84 -42.87 -12.10 14.85
N ALA A 85 -43.53 -12.82 13.94
CA ALA A 85 -44.81 -12.41 13.36
C ALA A 85 -45.95 -12.29 14.39
N ASP A 86 -45.86 -13.05 15.49
CA ASP A 86 -46.81 -12.97 16.62
C ASP A 86 -46.69 -11.68 17.44
N GLY A 87 -45.66 -10.87 17.19
CA GLY A 87 -45.40 -9.61 17.87
C GLY A 87 -44.93 -9.74 19.33
N LYS A 88 -44.77 -10.96 19.83
CA LYS A 88 -44.45 -11.27 21.24
C LYS A 88 -43.04 -11.86 21.41
N HIS A 89 -42.52 -12.54 20.40
CA HIS A 89 -41.20 -13.18 20.47
C HIS A 89 -40.14 -12.44 19.64
N TYR A 90 -38.88 -12.63 20.02
CA TYR A 90 -37.70 -12.19 19.26
C TYR A 90 -36.90 -13.41 18.82
N ILE A 91 -36.42 -13.36 17.58
CA ILE A 91 -35.64 -14.43 16.97
C ILE A 91 -34.20 -13.93 16.82
N PHE A 92 -33.27 -14.63 17.46
CA PHE A 92 -31.83 -14.44 17.33
C PHE A 92 -31.30 -15.49 16.36
N GLY A 93 -30.70 -15.06 15.27
CA GLY A 93 -29.97 -15.91 14.33
C GLY A 93 -28.49 -15.61 14.41
N ILE A 94 -27.66 -16.63 14.58
CA ILE A 94 -26.20 -16.51 14.49
C ILE A 94 -25.75 -17.31 13.27
N GLU A 95 -25.10 -16.66 12.32
CA GLU A 95 -24.57 -17.29 11.11
C GLU A 95 -23.05 -17.15 11.02
N ASN A 96 -22.40 -18.14 10.40
CA ASN A 96 -20.97 -18.07 10.09
C ASN A 96 -20.75 -17.22 8.84
N ILE A 97 -19.91 -16.19 8.94
CA ILE A 97 -19.57 -15.30 7.83
C ILE A 97 -18.08 -15.38 7.44
N ASP A 98 -17.36 -16.45 7.84
CA ASP A 98 -15.93 -16.62 7.52
C ASP A 98 -15.66 -16.56 6.02
N ASN A 99 -16.55 -17.16 5.22
CA ASN A 99 -16.44 -17.15 3.76
C ASN A 99 -16.68 -15.75 3.16
N GLU A 100 -17.59 -14.96 3.74
CA GLU A 100 -17.84 -13.57 3.32
C GLU A 100 -16.61 -12.71 3.61
N VAL A 101 -16.13 -12.73 4.86
CA VAL A 101 -14.93 -11.99 5.29
C VAL A 101 -13.69 -12.41 4.48
N LYS A 102 -13.56 -13.71 4.16
CA LYS A 102 -12.47 -14.20 3.31
C LYS A 102 -12.54 -13.66 1.89
N LYS A 103 -13.73 -13.67 1.27
CA LYS A 103 -13.94 -13.12 -0.08
C LYS A 103 -13.67 -11.63 -0.13
N GLU A 104 -14.14 -10.87 0.85
CA GLU A 104 -13.90 -9.43 0.93
C GLU A 104 -12.40 -9.11 1.07
N LYS A 105 -11.70 -9.80 1.98
CA LYS A 105 -10.24 -9.66 2.12
C LYS A 105 -9.50 -10.02 0.84
N GLN A 106 -9.94 -11.06 0.13
CA GLN A 106 -9.35 -11.45 -1.14
C GLN A 106 -9.58 -10.39 -2.21
N HIS A 107 -10.81 -9.89 -2.35
CA HIS A 107 -11.16 -8.84 -3.30
C HIS A 107 -10.36 -7.56 -3.05
N LEU A 108 -10.20 -7.16 -1.79
CA LEU A 108 -9.38 -6.01 -1.41
C LEU A 108 -7.90 -6.21 -1.77
N LYS A 109 -7.39 -7.44 -1.61
CA LYS A 109 -6.02 -7.80 -2.00
C LYS A 109 -5.84 -7.78 -3.52
N GLU A 110 -6.82 -8.27 -4.27
CA GLU A 110 -6.84 -8.24 -5.74
C GLU A 110 -6.82 -6.79 -6.24
N LEU A 111 -7.72 -5.94 -5.73
CA LEU A 111 -7.75 -4.50 -6.04
C LEU A 111 -6.43 -3.81 -5.73
N ASN A 112 -5.79 -4.12 -4.60
CA ASN A 112 -4.48 -3.56 -4.28
C ASN A 112 -3.40 -4.07 -5.23
N THR A 113 -3.43 -5.35 -5.62
CA THR A 113 -2.47 -5.92 -6.56
C THR A 113 -2.62 -5.30 -7.95
N GLU A 114 -3.85 -5.13 -8.42
CA GLU A 114 -4.17 -4.48 -9.69
C GLU A 114 -3.70 -3.03 -9.71
N LYS A 115 -3.95 -2.28 -8.62
CA LYS A 115 -3.41 -0.91 -8.45
C LYS A 115 -1.89 -0.88 -8.48
N GLU A 116 -1.21 -1.84 -7.84
CA GLU A 116 0.25 -1.90 -7.86
C GLU A 116 0.81 -2.26 -9.25
N LEU A 117 0.12 -3.09 -10.03
CA LEU A 117 0.49 -3.36 -11.42
C LEU A 117 0.28 -2.13 -12.31
N ALA A 118 -0.85 -1.43 -12.17
CA ALA A 118 -1.13 -0.18 -12.89
C ALA A 118 -0.15 0.97 -12.54
N ARG A 119 0.62 0.83 -11.46
CA ARG A 119 1.65 1.76 -11.00
C ARG A 119 3.05 1.41 -11.49
N ARG A 120 3.22 0.33 -12.24
CA ARG A 120 4.51 -0.08 -12.81
C ARG A 120 4.62 0.27 -14.28
N ASP A 121 5.83 0.56 -14.70
CA ASP A 121 6.19 0.71 -16.10
C ASP A 121 6.35 -0.69 -16.70
N GLU A 122 5.67 -0.96 -17.81
CA GLU A 122 5.61 -2.29 -18.42
C GLU A 122 6.97 -2.77 -18.93
N LEU A 123 7.83 -1.84 -19.38
CA LEU A 123 9.13 -2.18 -19.97
C LEU A 123 10.18 -2.50 -18.91
N THR A 124 10.24 -1.68 -17.85
CA THR A 124 11.32 -1.72 -16.85
C THR A 124 10.91 -2.36 -15.53
N GLY A 125 9.61 -2.49 -15.27
CA GLY A 125 9.06 -2.97 -14.00
C GLY A 125 9.20 -1.99 -12.83
N VAL A 126 9.90 -0.85 -12.98
CA VAL A 126 9.95 0.19 -11.94
C VAL A 126 8.62 0.94 -11.86
N LYS A 127 8.48 1.88 -10.93
CA LYS A 127 7.24 2.66 -10.83
C LYS A 127 7.06 3.57 -12.05
N ASN A 128 5.83 3.79 -12.50
CA ASN A 128 5.55 4.65 -13.66
C ASN A 128 5.25 6.10 -13.24
N LYS A 129 4.99 6.94 -14.23
CA LYS A 129 4.61 8.35 -14.04
C LYS A 129 3.38 8.55 -13.16
N THR A 130 2.39 7.65 -13.23
CA THR A 130 1.20 7.72 -12.37
C THR A 130 1.58 7.59 -10.91
N ALA A 131 2.41 6.59 -10.58
CA ALA A 131 2.90 6.39 -9.21
C ALA A 131 3.80 7.54 -8.72
N TYR A 132 4.54 8.18 -9.63
CA TYR A 132 5.31 9.39 -9.31
C TYR A 132 4.38 10.56 -8.94
N ASN A 133 3.33 10.82 -9.73
CA ASN A 133 2.38 11.89 -9.46
C ASN A 133 1.63 11.70 -8.13
N GLU A 134 1.32 10.44 -7.78
CA GLU A 134 0.73 10.12 -6.47
C GLU A 134 1.71 10.41 -5.32
N LEU A 135 2.99 10.06 -5.49
CA LEU A 135 4.04 10.38 -4.52
C LEU A 135 4.19 11.89 -4.35
N GLU A 136 4.30 12.64 -5.44
CA GLU A 136 4.41 14.11 -5.42
C GLU A 136 3.27 14.75 -4.64
N LYS A 137 2.02 14.37 -4.93
CA LYS A 137 0.84 14.85 -4.19
C LYS A 137 0.90 14.51 -2.70
N SER A 138 1.31 13.29 -2.38
CA SER A 138 1.42 12.84 -0.99
C SER A 138 2.52 13.61 -0.24
N VAL A 139 3.66 13.88 -0.89
CA VAL A 139 4.78 14.61 -0.27
C VAL A 139 4.42 16.09 -0.14
N GLN A 140 3.81 16.69 -1.15
CA GLN A 140 3.34 18.08 -1.06
C GLN A 140 2.34 18.26 0.08
N ALA A 141 1.38 17.33 0.24
CA ALA A 141 0.45 17.37 1.36
C ALA A 141 1.18 17.28 2.72
N ASN A 142 2.30 16.55 2.81
CA ASN A 142 3.08 16.53 4.04
C ASN A 142 3.74 17.88 4.34
N ILE A 143 4.32 18.52 3.31
CA ILE A 143 4.93 19.86 3.40
C ILE A 143 3.86 20.88 3.83
N ASP A 144 2.69 20.88 3.18
CA ASP A 144 1.59 21.81 3.47
C ASP A 144 1.06 21.69 4.90
N ASN A 145 1.14 20.49 5.49
CA ASN A 145 0.72 20.20 6.86
C ASN A 145 1.86 20.34 7.89
N GLY A 146 3.05 20.81 7.49
CA GLY A 146 4.21 20.95 8.38
C GLY A 146 4.73 19.61 8.92
N MET A 147 4.52 18.51 8.19
CA MET A 147 5.06 17.18 8.52
C MET A 147 6.50 17.03 8.01
N ASP A 148 7.33 18.05 8.26
CA ASP A 148 8.65 18.25 7.64
C ASP A 148 9.78 17.43 8.30
N TYR A 149 9.42 16.48 9.17
CA TYR A 149 10.37 15.72 9.99
C TYR A 149 11.07 14.57 9.23
N LEU A 150 10.66 14.27 7.99
CA LEU A 150 11.27 13.21 7.19
C LEU A 150 12.21 13.80 6.14
N PRO A 151 13.54 13.66 6.31
CA PRO A 151 14.46 14.16 5.32
C PRO A 151 14.42 13.28 4.06
N PHE A 152 14.32 13.93 2.90
CA PHE A 152 14.27 13.27 1.60
C PHE A 152 15.03 14.04 0.53
N GLY A 153 15.24 13.40 -0.61
CA GLY A 153 15.82 14.04 -1.79
C GLY A 153 15.32 13.42 -3.09
N LEU A 154 15.65 14.05 -4.20
CA LEU A 154 15.36 13.57 -5.54
C LEU A 154 16.66 13.39 -6.31
N VAL A 155 16.75 12.29 -7.05
CA VAL A 155 17.72 12.12 -8.13
C VAL A 155 16.96 12.10 -9.44
N VAL A 156 17.24 13.05 -10.32
CA VAL A 156 16.69 13.09 -11.68
C VAL A 156 17.75 12.57 -12.64
N CYS A 157 17.36 11.63 -13.50
CA CYS A 157 18.23 10.93 -14.42
C CYS A 157 17.67 10.96 -15.84
N ASP A 158 18.56 11.02 -16.83
CA ASP A 158 18.23 10.96 -18.25
C ASP A 158 19.18 9.97 -18.94
N ALA A 159 18.64 8.95 -19.61
CA ALA A 159 19.41 7.94 -20.31
C ALA A 159 19.91 8.49 -21.65
N ASN A 160 21.16 8.94 -21.66
CA ASN A 160 21.76 9.55 -22.84
C ASN A 160 21.84 8.57 -24.01
N ASN A 161 21.83 9.11 -25.22
CA ASN A 161 22.06 8.41 -26.50
C ASN A 161 20.99 7.38 -26.91
N LEU A 162 19.84 7.32 -26.23
CA LEU A 162 18.76 6.39 -26.61
C LEU A 162 18.35 6.52 -28.08
N LYS A 163 18.16 7.75 -28.58
CA LYS A 163 17.85 7.97 -30.01
C LYS A 163 18.93 7.40 -30.94
N LYS A 164 20.20 7.63 -30.61
CA LYS A 164 21.33 7.11 -31.40
C LYS A 164 21.30 5.58 -31.43
N ILE A 165 21.10 4.94 -30.27
CA ILE A 165 21.01 3.48 -30.16
C ILE A 165 19.83 2.95 -30.98
N ASN A 166 18.66 3.58 -30.88
CA ASN A 166 17.51 3.21 -31.71
C ASN A 166 17.80 3.31 -33.20
N ASP A 167 18.45 4.40 -33.62
CA ASP A 167 18.77 4.65 -35.02
C ASP A 167 19.85 3.69 -35.57
N THR A 168 20.79 3.22 -34.73
CA THR A 168 21.91 2.35 -35.15
C THR A 168 21.68 0.86 -34.93
N GLU A 169 20.98 0.49 -33.86
CA GLU A 169 20.83 -0.90 -33.38
C GLU A 169 19.36 -1.34 -33.30
N GLY A 170 18.42 -0.42 -33.54
CA GLY A 170 16.99 -0.68 -33.53
C GLY A 170 16.34 -0.56 -32.15
N HIS A 171 15.01 -0.52 -32.15
CA HIS A 171 14.21 -0.28 -30.93
C HIS A 171 14.39 -1.34 -29.84
N VAL A 172 14.60 -2.61 -30.21
CA VAL A 172 14.84 -3.69 -29.23
C VAL A 172 16.11 -3.41 -28.41
N ALA A 173 17.17 -2.89 -29.04
CA ALA A 173 18.40 -2.51 -28.34
C ALA A 173 18.17 -1.31 -27.42
N GLY A 174 17.38 -0.32 -27.85
CA GLY A 174 16.97 0.81 -27.01
C GLY A 174 16.15 0.38 -25.79
N ASP A 175 15.21 -0.55 -25.96
CA ASP A 175 14.42 -1.11 -24.89
C ASP A 175 15.30 -1.81 -23.84
N GLU A 176 16.27 -2.62 -24.28
CA GLU A 176 17.25 -3.25 -23.40
C GLU A 176 18.16 -2.22 -22.70
N TYR A 177 18.50 -1.13 -23.37
CA TYR A 177 19.26 -0.03 -22.77
C TYR A 177 18.46 0.67 -21.66
N ILE A 178 17.16 0.89 -21.86
CA ILE A 178 16.26 1.46 -20.86
C ILE A 178 16.12 0.52 -19.65
N LYS A 179 15.95 -0.79 -19.88
CA LYS A 179 15.91 -1.79 -18.79
C LYS A 179 17.20 -1.79 -17.98
N LYS A 180 18.37 -1.80 -18.63
CA LYS A 180 19.67 -1.74 -17.94
C LYS A 180 19.84 -0.44 -17.16
N SER A 181 19.32 0.67 -17.67
CA SER A 181 19.33 1.96 -16.96
C SER A 181 18.50 1.90 -15.69
N ALA A 182 17.30 1.33 -15.76
CA ALA A 182 16.46 1.11 -14.59
C ALA A 182 17.11 0.18 -13.55
N MET A 183 17.68 -0.94 -14.01
CA MET A 183 18.41 -1.88 -13.14
C MET A 183 19.58 -1.22 -12.42
N LEU A 184 20.41 -0.44 -13.12
CA LEU A 184 21.52 0.30 -12.51
C LEU A 184 21.04 1.23 -11.38
N LEU A 185 19.92 1.93 -11.58
CA LEU A 185 19.35 2.78 -10.55
C LEU A 185 18.80 1.97 -9.38
N CYS A 186 18.11 0.86 -9.63
CA CYS A 186 17.60 -0.02 -8.56
C CYS A 186 18.73 -0.68 -7.74
N ASP A 187 19.82 -1.10 -8.38
CA ASP A 187 20.98 -1.70 -7.71
C ASP A 187 21.74 -0.66 -6.88
N THR A 188 21.71 0.61 -7.30
CA THR A 188 22.35 1.70 -6.56
C THR A 188 21.49 2.19 -5.39
N PHE A 189 20.18 2.35 -5.61
CA PHE A 189 19.23 2.92 -4.65
C PHE A 189 18.23 1.86 -4.15
N VAL A 190 18.77 0.84 -3.48
CA VAL A 190 18.04 -0.39 -3.09
C VAL A 190 16.83 -0.13 -2.19
N HIS A 191 16.87 0.92 -1.37
CA HIS A 191 15.84 1.23 -0.37
C HIS A 191 14.90 2.38 -0.80
N SER A 192 15.10 2.91 -2.00
CA SER A 192 14.37 4.03 -2.55
C SER A 192 13.59 3.66 -3.81
N PRO A 193 12.35 4.14 -3.98
CA PRO A 193 11.60 3.86 -5.20
C PRO A 193 12.22 4.60 -6.39
N VAL A 194 12.40 3.84 -7.47
CA VAL A 194 12.76 4.35 -8.80
C VAL A 194 11.50 4.47 -9.64
N PHE A 195 11.39 5.58 -10.36
CA PHE A 195 10.29 5.90 -11.26
C PHE A 195 10.81 6.12 -12.67
N ARG A 196 10.14 5.57 -13.68
CA ARG A 196 10.29 5.99 -15.06
C ARG A 196 9.29 7.12 -15.33
N PHE A 197 9.80 8.34 -15.39
CA PHE A 197 9.01 9.57 -15.47
C PHE A 197 8.67 9.94 -16.93
N GLY A 198 9.58 9.64 -17.85
CA GLY A 198 9.46 9.88 -19.29
C GLY A 198 10.03 8.70 -20.09
N GLY A 199 10.23 8.88 -21.40
CA GLY A 199 10.74 7.81 -22.27
C GLY A 199 12.08 7.25 -21.78
N ASP A 200 13.06 8.13 -21.62
CA ASP A 200 14.42 7.88 -21.12
C ASP A 200 14.71 8.55 -19.77
N GLU A 201 13.71 9.20 -19.17
CA GLU A 201 13.84 9.96 -17.93
C GLU A 201 13.41 9.13 -16.72
N PHE A 202 14.24 9.13 -15.68
CA PHE A 202 14.01 8.45 -14.42
C PHE A 202 14.11 9.41 -13.25
N VAL A 203 13.37 9.09 -12.18
CA VAL A 203 13.44 9.82 -10.91
C VAL A 203 13.60 8.81 -9.77
N VAL A 204 14.47 9.12 -8.81
CA VAL A 204 14.62 8.35 -7.57
C VAL A 204 14.22 9.23 -6.40
N PHE A 205 13.32 8.74 -5.55
CA PHE A 205 12.94 9.43 -4.31
C PHE A 205 13.76 8.89 -3.14
N LEU A 206 14.79 9.62 -2.74
CA LEU A 206 15.71 9.25 -1.66
C LEU A 206 15.03 9.38 -0.31
N ARG A 207 15.02 8.29 0.46
CA ARG A 207 14.48 8.24 1.83
C ARG A 207 15.23 7.24 2.68
N GLY A 208 15.14 7.37 4.01
CA GLY A 208 15.72 6.41 4.94
C GLY A 208 17.21 6.18 4.70
N ASN A 209 17.64 4.92 4.58
CA ASN A 209 19.04 4.56 4.43
C ASN A 209 19.71 5.16 3.18
N ASP A 210 19.01 5.20 2.05
CA ASP A 210 19.57 5.74 0.81
C ASP A 210 19.71 7.26 0.88
N TYR A 211 18.81 7.95 1.58
CA TYR A 211 18.99 9.37 1.86
C TYR A 211 20.21 9.63 2.77
N ILE A 212 20.39 8.83 3.83
CA ILE A 212 21.54 8.95 4.74
C ILE A 212 22.86 8.76 3.95
N ASN A 213 22.91 7.78 3.06
CA ASN A 213 24.11 7.42 2.28
C ASN A 213 24.18 8.11 0.90
N ARG A 214 23.28 9.06 0.59
CA ARG A 214 23.06 9.61 -0.76
C ARG A 214 24.33 10.08 -1.47
N LYS A 215 25.27 10.70 -0.76
CA LYS A 215 26.53 11.20 -1.36
C LYS A 215 27.40 10.04 -1.88
N MET A 216 27.56 9.00 -1.05
CA MET A 216 28.28 7.78 -1.42
C MET A 216 27.60 7.07 -2.59
N LEU A 217 26.26 6.97 -2.57
CA LEU A 217 25.50 6.34 -3.66
C LEU A 217 25.61 7.12 -4.97
N MET A 218 25.57 8.45 -4.92
CA MET A 218 25.79 9.30 -6.10
C MET A 218 27.20 9.16 -6.67
N GLU A 219 28.22 9.08 -5.81
CA GLU A 219 29.61 8.80 -6.23
C GLU A 219 29.76 7.42 -6.87
N ALA A 220 29.11 6.39 -6.33
CA ALA A 220 29.08 5.06 -6.90
C ALA A 220 28.40 5.05 -8.28
N LEU A 221 27.25 5.72 -8.41
CA LEU A 221 26.55 5.88 -9.69
C LEU A 221 27.43 6.55 -10.73
N HIS A 222 28.04 7.69 -10.40
CA HIS A 222 28.92 8.44 -11.31
C HIS A 222 30.16 7.64 -11.70
N SER A 223 30.73 6.88 -10.76
CA SER A 223 31.88 6.00 -11.03
C SER A 223 31.51 4.89 -12.01
N GLN A 224 30.35 4.26 -11.83
CA GLN A 224 29.85 3.24 -12.74
C GLN A 224 29.57 3.81 -14.14
N ILE A 225 28.92 4.98 -14.24
CA ILE A 225 28.66 5.66 -15.51
C ILE A 225 29.97 5.99 -16.25
N LYS A 226 30.98 6.48 -15.53
CA LYS A 226 32.30 6.78 -16.11
C LYS A 226 33.02 5.52 -16.59
N SER A 227 32.85 4.40 -15.89
CA SER A 227 33.34 3.10 -16.34
C SER A 227 32.66 2.68 -17.64
N ASN A 228 31.32 2.74 -17.68
CA ASN A 228 30.52 2.41 -18.86
C ASN A 228 30.88 3.28 -20.07
N LEU A 229 31.13 4.58 -19.84
CA LEU A 229 31.55 5.51 -20.89
C LEU A 229 32.89 5.11 -21.53
N LYS A 230 33.85 4.62 -20.73
CA LYS A 230 35.17 4.20 -21.22
C LYS A 230 35.14 2.84 -21.91
N SER A 231 34.38 1.89 -21.36
CA SER A 231 34.31 0.53 -21.89
C SER A 231 33.34 0.39 -23.06
N GLY A 232 32.41 1.34 -23.22
CA GLY A 232 31.25 1.20 -24.09
C GLY A 232 30.24 0.16 -23.59
N ALA A 233 30.45 -0.39 -22.39
CA ALA A 233 29.63 -1.44 -21.83
C ALA A 233 28.66 -0.87 -20.78
N GLY A 234 27.39 -0.79 -21.13
CA GLY A 234 26.31 -0.44 -20.20
C GLY A 234 25.74 0.97 -20.38
N PRO A 235 24.75 1.34 -19.56
CA PRO A 235 24.04 2.59 -19.71
C PRO A 235 24.85 3.80 -19.22
N ILE A 236 24.71 4.90 -19.94
CA ILE A 236 25.26 6.22 -19.59
C ILE A 236 24.09 7.13 -19.22
N LEU A 237 23.99 7.45 -17.94
CA LEU A 237 22.93 8.31 -17.41
C LEU A 237 23.51 9.68 -17.09
N ALA A 238 22.88 10.75 -17.55
CA ALA A 238 23.05 12.04 -16.90
C ALA A 238 22.26 12.01 -15.59
N SER A 239 22.82 12.52 -14.49
CA SER A 239 22.12 12.56 -13.21
C SER A 239 22.38 13.83 -12.41
N GLY A 240 21.38 14.25 -11.65
CA GLY A 240 21.44 15.38 -10.73
C GLY A 240 20.61 15.12 -9.49
N MET A 241 21.07 15.64 -8.35
CA MET A 241 20.43 15.41 -7.05
C MET A 241 20.09 16.75 -6.38
N ALA A 242 18.93 16.81 -5.74
CA ALA A 242 18.58 17.88 -4.80
C ALA A 242 17.97 17.30 -3.52
N GLU A 243 18.17 18.00 -2.42
CA GLU A 243 17.66 17.62 -1.11
C GLU A 243 16.54 18.58 -0.71
N TYR A 244 15.52 18.07 -0.03
CA TYR A 244 14.52 18.90 0.61
C TYR A 244 15.12 19.68 1.77
N THR A 245 14.83 20.97 1.83
CA THR A 245 15.29 21.92 2.84
C THR A 245 14.05 22.64 3.39
N PRO A 246 13.52 22.21 4.55
CA PRO A 246 12.26 22.73 5.11
C PRO A 246 12.20 24.25 5.22
N GLU A 247 13.34 24.91 5.42
CA GLU A 247 13.43 26.36 5.60
C GLU A 247 13.26 27.15 4.30
N THR A 248 13.47 26.52 3.15
CA THR A 248 13.50 27.20 1.84
C THR A 248 12.58 26.59 0.80
N ASP A 249 12.27 25.31 0.89
CA ASP A 249 11.41 24.60 -0.04
C ASP A 249 9.98 24.59 0.48
N THR A 250 9.06 25.18 -0.28
CA THR A 250 7.62 25.18 -0.01
C THR A 250 6.86 24.29 -0.97
N LEU A 251 7.43 24.02 -2.14
CA LEU A 251 6.83 23.18 -3.17
C LEU A 251 7.75 22.03 -3.56
N PHE A 252 7.20 20.83 -3.70
CA PHE A 252 7.92 19.65 -4.18
C PHE A 252 8.61 19.90 -5.54
N SER A 253 8.00 20.72 -6.39
CA SER A 253 8.51 21.10 -7.70
C SER A 253 9.82 21.91 -7.63
N GLU A 254 10.11 22.61 -6.52
CA GLU A 254 11.37 23.36 -6.33
C GLU A 254 12.56 22.40 -6.17
N ILE A 255 12.37 21.30 -5.43
CA ILE A 255 13.38 20.25 -5.28
C ILE A 255 13.61 19.58 -6.64
N PHE A 256 12.54 19.25 -7.35
CA PHE A 256 12.64 18.64 -8.69
C PHE A 256 13.41 19.55 -9.66
N ALA A 257 13.07 20.83 -9.72
CA ALA A 257 13.73 21.79 -10.61
C ALA A 257 15.22 21.95 -10.31
N ARG A 258 15.63 21.90 -9.02
CA ARG A 258 17.04 21.90 -8.64
C ARG A 258 17.76 20.63 -9.10
N ALA A 259 17.15 19.45 -8.90
CA ALA A 259 17.74 18.18 -9.34
C ALA A 259 17.87 18.10 -10.87
N ASP A 260 16.83 18.53 -11.60
CA ASP A 260 16.83 18.59 -13.07
C ASP A 260 17.92 19.53 -13.61
N LYS A 261 18.08 20.70 -12.99
CA LYS A 261 19.16 21.64 -13.36
C LYS A 261 20.55 21.02 -13.19
N GLU A 262 20.78 20.27 -12.10
CA GLU A 262 22.04 19.56 -11.90
C GLU A 262 22.23 18.41 -12.91
N MET A 263 21.16 17.69 -13.23
CA MET A 263 21.17 16.64 -14.25
C MET A 263 21.58 17.20 -15.60
N TYR A 264 20.99 18.34 -15.99
CA TYR A 264 21.30 18.98 -17.26
C TYR A 264 22.75 19.51 -17.31
N LYS A 265 23.29 20.01 -16.20
CA LYS A 265 24.73 20.34 -16.08
C LYS A 265 25.61 19.10 -16.27
N ASN A 266 25.24 17.98 -15.65
CA ASN A 266 25.96 16.71 -15.79
C ASN A 266 25.89 16.18 -17.23
N LYS A 267 24.73 16.23 -17.89
CA LYS A 267 24.53 15.87 -19.30
C LYS A 267 25.48 16.62 -20.23
N ARG A 268 25.69 17.92 -20.00
CA ARG A 268 26.66 18.73 -20.76
C ARG A 268 28.11 18.30 -20.53
N LYS A 269 28.48 17.86 -19.32
CA LYS A 269 29.82 17.35 -19.02
C LYS A 269 30.07 16.01 -19.70
N LEU A 270 29.13 15.07 -19.59
CA LEU A 270 29.22 13.75 -20.22
C LEU A 270 29.38 13.85 -21.74
N LYS A 271 28.63 14.74 -22.41
CA LYS A 271 28.79 14.97 -23.86
C LYS A 271 30.19 15.46 -24.25
N LYS A 272 30.81 16.30 -23.42
CA LYS A 272 32.19 16.76 -23.65
C LYS A 272 33.19 15.62 -23.48
N GLU A 273 33.06 14.82 -22.42
CA GLU A 273 33.91 13.66 -22.17
C GLU A 273 33.80 12.60 -23.27
N GLU A 274 32.57 12.31 -23.74
CA GLU A 274 32.33 11.41 -24.87
C GLU A 274 33.01 11.92 -26.15
N SER A 275 33.02 13.23 -26.37
CA SER A 275 33.65 13.83 -27.55
C SER A 275 35.18 13.80 -27.48
N SER A 276 35.77 13.79 -26.27
CA SER A 276 37.22 13.69 -26.07
C SER A 276 37.77 12.25 -26.13
N LEU A 277 36.89 11.25 -26.08
CA LEU A 277 37.24 9.82 -26.17
C LEU A 277 37.19 9.28 -27.61
N ARG A 278 36.68 10.08 -28.56
CA ARG A 278 36.64 9.77 -29.99
C ARG A 278 37.79 10.46 -30.71
#